data_AF-V6Z362-F1
#
_entry.id   AF-V6Z362-F1
#
_cell.length_a   1.000
_cell.length_b   1.000
_cell.length_c   1.000
_cell.angle_alpha   90.00
_cell.angle_beta   90.00
_cell.angle_gamma   90.00
#
_symmetry.space_group_name_H-M   'P 1'
#
loop_
_entity.id
_entity.type
_entity.pdbx_description
1 polymer ?
#
loop_
_entity_poly.entity_id
_entity_poly.type
_entity_poly.pdbx_seq_one_letter_code
_entity_poly.pdbx_strand_id
1 'polypeptide(L)' 'MAYSLDFRKKVLAYCEKTGSITEASVIFDISRNTIYQWLKLKEKTGELHHQVK' A
#
# COMPACT_ATOMS: atom_id res chain seq x y z
N MET A 1 13.68 -3.43 -3.52
CA MET A 1 13.12 -2.16 -4.04
C MET A 1 12.39 -1.41 -2.93
N ALA A 2 12.80 -0.17 -2.65
CA ALA A 2 12.05 0.70 -1.76
C ALA A 2 11.10 1.57 -2.61
N TYR A 3 9.80 1.33 -2.50
CA TYR A 3 8.79 2.19 -3.12
C TYR A 3 8.66 3.49 -2.33
N SER A 4 8.50 4.63 -3.00
CA SER A 4 8.28 5.93 -2.33
C SER A 4 6.98 5.92 -1.53
N LEU A 5 6.95 6.71 -0.46
CA LEU A 5 5.80 6.77 0.45
C LEU A 5 4.54 7.30 -0.26
N ASP A 6 4.70 8.26 -1.17
CA ASP A 6 3.61 8.80 -1.99
C ASP A 6 3.02 7.74 -2.92
N PHE A 7 3.87 6.90 -3.51
CA PHE A 7 3.41 5.80 -4.35
C PHE A 7 2.59 4.79 -3.54
N ARG A 8 3.06 4.40 -2.34
CA ARG A 8 2.32 3.50 -1.46
C ARG A 8 0.96 4.06 -1.08
N LYS A 9 0.91 5.35 -0.71
CA LYS A 9 -0.35 6.06 -0.38
C LYS A 9 -1.31 6.07 -1.58
N LYS A 10 -0.80 6.34 -2.79
CA LYS A 10 -1.61 6.34 -4.02
C LYS A 10 -2.22 4.97 -4.31
N VAL A 11 -1.42 3.89 -4.21
CA VAL A 11 -1.89 2.51 -4.43
C VAL A 11 -2.94 2.13 -3.38
N LEU A 12 -2.69 2.42 -2.10
CA LEU A 12 -3.63 2.12 -1.03
C LEU A 12 -4.94 2.90 -1.15
N ALA A 13 -4.89 4.19 -1.49
CA ALA A 13 -6.08 4.99 -1.75
C ALA A 13 -6.89 4.47 -2.94
N TYR A 14 -6.22 3.96 -3.98
CA TYR A 14 -6.90 3.28 -5.09
C TYR A 14 -7.60 2.01 -4.62
N CYS A 15 -6.91 1.16 -3.85
CA CYS A 15 -7.49 -0.05 -3.27
C CYS A 15 -8.72 0.26 -2.39
N GLU A 16 -8.68 1.33 -1.59
CA GLU A 16 -9.81 1.76 -0.75
C GLU A 16 -10.99 2.27 -1.60
N LYS A 17 -10.71 2.95 -2.71
CA LYS A 17 -11.74 3.47 -3.62
C LYS A 17 -12.42 2.37 -4.44
N THR A 18 -11.68 1.39 -4.95
CA THR A 18 -12.22 0.32 -5.81
C THR A 18 -12.60 -0.94 -5.04
N GLY A 19 -12.06 -1.12 -3.83
CA GLY A 19 -12.18 -2.37 -3.07
C GLY A 19 -11.38 -3.54 -3.66
N SER A 20 -10.55 -3.31 -4.69
CA SER A 20 -9.89 -4.37 -5.45
C SER A 20 -8.37 -4.25 -5.48
N ILE A 21 -7.69 -5.11 -4.71
CA ILE A 21 -6.22 -5.25 -4.71
C ILE A 21 -5.71 -5.83 -6.03
N THR A 22 -6.48 -6.74 -6.64
CA THR A 22 -6.10 -7.36 -7.92
C THR A 22 -6.05 -6.33 -9.03
N GLU A 23 -7.01 -5.41 -9.06
CA GLU A 23 -7.04 -4.34 -10.04
C GLU A 23 -5.89 -3.34 -9.81
N ALA A 24 -5.64 -2.95 -8.56
CA ALA A 24 -4.49 -2.11 -8.21
C ALA A 24 -3.16 -2.76 -8.61
N SER A 25 -3.03 -4.07 -8.44
CA SER A 25 -1.83 -4.82 -8.84
C SER A 25 -1.57 -4.72 -10.34
N VAL A 26 -2.61 -4.80 -11.17
CA VAL A 26 -2.50 -4.69 -12.63
C VAL A 26 -2.23 -3.24 -13.07
N ILE A 27 -2.92 -2.27 -12.48
CA ILE A 27 -2.81 -0.85 -12.87
C ILE A 27 -1.46 -0.25 -12.49
N PHE A 28 -0.96 -0.59 -11.30
CA PHE A 28 0.29 -0.04 -10.77
C PHE A 28 1.50 -0.94 -11.01
N ASP A 29 1.31 -2.04 -11.75
CA ASP A 29 2.33 -3.06 -12.04
C ASP A 29 3.11 -3.48 -10.79
N ILE A 30 2.37 -3.84 -9.74
CA ILE A 30 2.93 -4.21 -8.44
C ILE A 30 2.36 -5.53 -7.98
N SER A 31 3.18 -6.35 -7.32
CA SER A 31 2.70 -7.62 -6.78
C SER A 31 1.62 -7.41 -5.70
N ARG A 32 0.56 -8.23 -5.76
CA ARG A 32 -0.48 -8.27 -4.71
C ARG A 32 0.10 -8.48 -3.31
N ASN A 33 1.15 -9.30 -3.19
CA ASN A 33 1.84 -9.54 -1.92
C ASN A 33 2.40 -8.25 -1.30
N THR A 34 2.99 -7.37 -2.13
CA THR A 34 3.50 -6.08 -1.65
C THR A 34 2.36 -5.18 -1.14
N ILE A 35 1.21 -5.18 -1.83
CA ILE A 35 0.03 -4.43 -1.36
C ILE A 35 -0.48 -4.98 -0.03
N TYR A 36 -0.57 -6.31 0.12
CA TYR A 36 -0.93 -6.94 1.40
C TYR A 36 0.05 -6.61 2.53
N GLN A 37 1.35 -6.57 2.25
CA GLN A 37 2.36 -6.14 3.22
C GLN A 37 2.13 -4.70 3.67
N TRP A 38 1.77 -3.78 2.76
CA TRP A 38 1.47 -2.39 3.12
C TRP A 38 0.18 -2.25 3.93
N LEU A 39 -0.86 -3.02 3.60
CA LEU A 39 -2.08 -3.07 4.40
C LEU A 39 -1.81 -3.58 5.81
N LYS A 40 -1.07 -4.70 5.93
CA LYS A 40 -0.67 -5.27 7.21
C LYS A 40 0.23 -4.32 8.02
N LEU A 41 1.11 -3.57 7.35
CA LEU A 41 1.89 -2.52 7.99
C LEU A 41 0.97 -1.42 8.52
N LYS A 42 0.04 -0.90 7.70
CA LYS A 42 -0.94 0.13 8.10
C LYS A 42 -1.77 -0.31 9.32
N GLU A 43 -2.24 -1.56 9.35
CA GLU A 43 -2.98 -2.12 10.49
C GLU A 43 -2.10 -2.27 11.74
N LYS A 44 -0.86 -2.74 11.57
CA LYS A 44 0.04 -3.00 12.71
C LYS A 44 0.56 -1.72 13.36
N THR A 45 0.81 -0.67 12.58
CA THR A 45 1.37 0.58 13.11
C THR A 45 0.32 1.65 13.41
N GLY A 46 -0.94 1.48 12.99
CA GLY A 46 -1.99 2.52 13.12
C GLY A 46 -1.74 3.77 12.27
N GLU A 47 -0.49 4.00 11.85
CA GLU A 47 -0.02 5.07 11.00
C GLU A 47 0.99 4.55 9.97
N LEU A 48 0.92 5.06 8.74
CA LEU A 48 1.91 4.84 7.67
C LEU A 48 3.23 5.62 7.91
N HIS A 49 3.52 6.01 9.15
CA HIS A 49 4.74 6.68 9.55
C HIS A 49 5.46 5.82 10.60
N HIS A 50 6.57 5.21 10.20
CA HIS A 50 7.61 4.89 11.18
C HIS A 50 8.34 6.20 11.46
N GLN A 51 7.86 6.98 12.43
CA GLN A 51 8.68 8.00 13.06
C GLN A 51 9.55 7.28 14.10
N VAL A 52 10.84 7.12 13.80
CA VAL A 52 11.82 6.81 14.85
C VAL A 52 12.11 8.12 15.56
N LYS A 53 11.57 8.20 16.79
CA LYS A 53 12.01 8.98 17.95
C LYS A 53 12.18 10.50 17.82
#